data_AF-A0A9X8IZB9-F1
#
_entry.id   AF-A0A9X8IZB9-F1
#
_cell.length_a   1.000
_cell.length_b   1.000
_cell.length_c   1.000
_cell.angle_alpha   90.00
_cell.angle_beta   90.00
_cell.angle_gamma   90.00
#
_symmetry.space_group_name_H-M   'P 1'
#
loop_
_entity.id
_entity.type
_entity.pdbx_description
1 polymer ?
#
loop_
_entity_poly.entity_id
_entity_poly.type
_entity_poly.pdbx_seq_one_letter_code
_entity_poly.pdbx_strand_id
1 'polypeptide(L)'
;MNKETFAQWLKTNSDLKEYSIGRYAYAIDTLTSELDSYGLPEANLFDISDTAFIDTILNNQEFQRKNKKGNRMYSTALKHFKKYMEFYYKEYQIELLKEEMDYEKNIVRNLIKEKVKIVDKKREKPTYRTVNNKKIWSRNSRHASEVVAAANNLCEFDNEHRHFTSKFNQKNYVEAHHLIPMKYQDQFDCSLDVHANIVSICLVCHKKIHFGLFEDKKEILDKLFDNRRERLKASGIEVVIDEFYGYYQK
;
A
#
# COMPACT_ATOMS: atom_id res chain seq x y z
N MET A 1 -5.26 13.17 7.04
CA MET A 1 -6.68 13.54 7.29
C MET A 1 -6.69 14.95 7.88
N ASN A 2 -7.82 15.56 8.21
CA ASN A 2 -7.83 16.79 9.02
C ASN A 2 -9.15 16.96 9.79
N LYS A 3 -9.21 17.98 10.66
CA LYS A 3 -10.37 18.28 11.48
C LYS A 3 -11.62 18.56 10.64
N GLU A 4 -11.49 19.29 9.54
CA GLU A 4 -12.61 19.67 8.67
C GLU A 4 -13.24 18.43 8.01
N THR A 5 -12.41 17.53 7.49
CA THR A 5 -12.87 16.27 6.87
C THR A 5 -13.48 15.31 7.88
N PHE A 6 -12.98 15.30 9.13
CA PHE A 6 -13.60 14.53 10.22
C PHE A 6 -14.96 15.11 10.64
N ALA A 7 -15.06 16.44 10.80
CA ALA A 7 -16.32 17.10 11.14
C ALA A 7 -17.39 16.89 10.05
N GLN A 8 -16.98 16.99 8.78
CA GLN A 8 -17.86 16.70 7.65
C GLN A 8 -18.31 15.24 7.64
N TRP A 9 -17.40 14.30 7.95
CA TRP A 9 -17.76 12.89 8.07
C TRP A 9 -18.78 12.65 9.19
N LEU A 10 -18.61 13.28 10.36
CA LEU A 10 -19.59 13.19 11.46
C LEU A 10 -20.97 13.69 11.02
N LYS A 11 -21.03 14.83 10.31
CA LYS A 11 -22.27 15.41 9.80
C LYS A 11 -23.03 14.48 8.85
N THR A 12 -22.30 13.72 8.04
CA THR A 12 -22.89 12.82 7.03
C THR A 12 -23.19 11.43 7.59
N ASN A 13 -22.44 10.95 8.59
CA ASN A 13 -22.46 9.54 9.04
C ASN A 13 -22.96 9.36 10.48
N SER A 14 -23.57 10.38 11.09
CA SER A 14 -24.15 10.28 12.43
C SER A 14 -25.34 11.22 12.61
N ASP A 15 -26.20 10.92 13.59
CA ASP A 15 -27.34 11.76 13.97
C ASP A 15 -26.96 12.86 14.98
N LEU A 16 -25.67 13.26 15.02
CA LEU A 16 -25.17 14.25 15.96
C LEU A 16 -25.66 15.66 15.62
N LYS A 17 -26.02 16.42 16.65
CA LYS A 17 -26.29 17.85 16.52
C LYS A 17 -25.02 18.60 16.12
N GLU A 18 -25.14 19.69 15.36
CA GLU A 18 -24.02 20.54 14.90
C GLU A 18 -23.10 20.97 16.06
N TYR A 19 -23.68 21.31 17.22
CA TYR A 19 -22.93 21.61 18.44
C TYR A 19 -22.02 20.45 18.90
N SER A 20 -22.49 19.21 18.83
CA SER A 20 -21.71 18.02 19.22
C SER A 20 -20.61 17.71 18.19
N ILE A 21 -20.88 17.92 16.90
CA ILE A 21 -19.91 17.72 15.82
C ILE A 21 -18.67 18.59 16.06
N GLY A 22 -18.88 19.89 16.27
CA GLY A 22 -17.80 20.82 16.58
C GLY A 22 -17.00 20.36 17.80
N ARG A 23 -17.68 20.00 18.90
CA ARG A 23 -17.01 19.53 20.12
C ARG A 23 -16.15 18.30 19.93
N TYR A 24 -16.64 17.30 19.18
CA TYR A 24 -15.86 16.09 18.93
C TYR A 24 -14.68 16.35 18.00
N ALA A 25 -14.84 17.21 16.99
CA ALA A 25 -13.75 17.61 16.12
C ALA A 25 -12.63 18.34 16.90
N TYR A 26 -12.99 19.32 17.75
CA TYR A 26 -12.03 20.02 18.62
C TYR A 26 -11.41 19.13 19.69
N ALA A 27 -12.13 18.11 20.17
CA ALA A 27 -11.58 17.17 21.13
C ALA A 27 -10.38 16.39 20.57
N ILE A 28 -10.37 16.08 19.27
CA ILE A 28 -9.22 15.43 18.63
C ILE A 28 -8.01 16.36 18.58
N ASP A 29 -8.20 17.65 18.26
CA ASP A 29 -7.12 18.65 18.34
C ASP A 29 -6.56 18.76 19.76
N THR A 30 -7.42 18.86 20.78
CA THR A 30 -6.98 18.90 22.18
C THR A 30 -6.16 17.67 22.56
N LEU A 31 -6.62 16.48 22.17
CA LEU A 31 -5.88 15.25 22.47
C LEU A 31 -4.56 15.16 21.69
N THR A 32 -4.49 15.75 20.50
CA THR A 32 -3.27 15.84 19.70
C THR A 32 -2.20 16.69 20.42
N SER A 33 -2.59 17.80 21.04
CA SER A 33 -1.67 18.63 21.82
C SER A 33 -1.23 18.02 23.15
N GLU A 34 -1.78 16.86 23.54
CA GLU A 34 -1.58 16.24 24.85
C GLU A 34 -0.97 14.82 24.74
N LEU A 35 -0.43 14.45 23.57
CA LEU A 35 0.06 13.08 23.32
C LEU A 35 1.21 12.67 24.24
N ASP A 36 2.07 13.61 24.61
CA ASP A 36 3.17 13.41 25.53
C ASP A 36 2.69 12.91 26.90
N SER A 37 1.61 13.49 27.43
CA SER A 37 0.95 13.09 28.68
C SER A 37 0.38 11.66 28.61
N TYR A 38 0.15 11.16 27.39
CA TYR A 38 -0.32 9.81 27.13
C TYR A 38 0.81 8.81 26.84
N GLY A 39 2.07 9.24 26.88
CA GLY A 39 3.24 8.41 26.58
C GLY A 39 3.42 8.14 25.07
N LEU A 40 2.85 9.00 24.22
CA LEU A 40 2.97 8.93 22.77
C LEU A 40 3.93 10.00 22.26
N PRO A 41 4.66 9.74 21.15
CA PRO A 41 5.51 10.75 20.54
C PRO A 41 4.68 11.92 20.01
N GLU A 42 5.28 13.11 19.99
CA GLU A 42 4.66 14.30 19.43
C GLU A 42 4.38 14.08 17.93
N ALA A 43 3.11 14.11 17.58
CA ALA A 43 2.61 13.86 16.23
C ALA A 43 1.23 14.48 16.07
N ASN A 44 0.79 14.69 14.83
CA ASN A 44 -0.61 15.03 14.58
C ASN A 44 -1.44 13.74 14.50
N LEU A 45 -2.52 13.61 15.28
CA LEU A 45 -3.39 12.42 15.25
C LEU A 45 -4.01 12.17 13.86
N PHE A 46 -4.18 13.21 13.03
CA PHE A 46 -4.69 13.07 11.67
C PHE A 46 -3.65 12.55 10.66
N ASP A 47 -2.38 12.46 11.06
CA ASP A 47 -1.27 11.93 10.26
C ASP A 47 -0.93 10.48 10.61
N ILE A 48 -1.46 9.97 11.72
CA ILE A 48 -1.28 8.57 12.14
C ILE A 48 -2.27 7.67 11.40
N SER A 49 -1.78 6.57 10.81
CA SER A 49 -2.63 5.62 10.07
C SER A 49 -3.09 4.41 10.87
N ASP A 50 -2.33 4.02 11.88
CA ASP A 50 -2.70 2.92 12.78
C ASP A 50 -3.67 3.43 13.85
N THR A 51 -4.61 2.61 14.29
CA THR A 51 -5.58 2.97 15.34
C THR A 51 -5.15 2.54 16.73
N ALA A 52 -4.03 1.81 16.88
CA ALA A 52 -3.57 1.31 18.19
C ALA A 52 -3.29 2.43 19.21
N PHE A 53 -2.87 3.62 18.77
CA PHE A 53 -2.68 4.77 19.65
C PHE A 53 -3.97 5.16 20.39
N ILE A 54 -5.15 4.92 19.79
CA ILE A 54 -6.44 5.21 20.43
C ILE A 54 -6.59 4.35 21.67
N ASP A 55 -6.23 3.08 21.59
CA ASP A 55 -6.30 2.16 22.72
C ASP A 55 -5.26 2.54 23.79
N THR A 56 -4.07 3.02 23.40
CA THR A 56 -3.08 3.61 24.33
C THR A 56 -3.66 4.81 25.09
N ILE A 57 -4.28 5.78 24.39
CA ILE A 57 -4.90 6.95 25.01
C ILE A 57 -6.03 6.52 25.95
N LEU A 58 -6.92 5.63 25.52
CA LEU A 58 -8.08 5.18 26.33
C LEU A 58 -7.66 4.48 27.64
N ASN A 59 -6.51 3.79 27.63
CA ASN A 59 -5.99 3.07 28.79
C ASN A 59 -5.10 3.93 29.71
N ASN A 60 -4.74 5.15 29.31
CA ASN A 60 -3.93 6.04 30.11
C ASN A 60 -4.71 6.64 31.31
N GLN A 61 -4.09 6.66 32.50
CA GLN A 61 -4.74 7.14 33.73
C GLN A 61 -5.08 8.63 33.72
N GLU A 62 -4.22 9.46 33.13
CA GLU A 62 -4.44 10.90 33.01
C GLU A 62 -5.62 11.17 32.07
N PHE A 63 -5.67 10.48 30.94
CA PHE A 63 -6.81 10.52 30.02
C PHE A 63 -8.10 10.10 30.74
N GLN A 64 -8.12 9.01 31.49
CA GLN A 64 -9.32 8.54 32.19
C GLN A 64 -9.88 9.59 33.15
N ARG A 65 -8.99 10.28 33.89
CA ARG A 65 -9.38 11.39 34.78
C ARG A 65 -9.96 12.57 33.99
N LYS A 66 -9.31 12.97 32.89
CA LYS A 66 -9.80 14.04 32.00
C LYS A 66 -11.15 13.68 31.39
N ASN A 67 -11.29 12.45 30.91
CA ASN A 67 -12.50 11.92 30.30
C ASN A 67 -13.67 11.89 31.28
N LYS A 68 -13.44 11.53 32.56
CA LYS A 68 -14.45 11.63 33.61
C LYS A 68 -14.91 13.07 33.84
N LYS A 69 -13.98 14.02 33.95
CA LYS A 69 -14.31 15.46 34.06
C LYS A 69 -15.06 15.99 32.85
N GLY A 70 -14.71 15.52 31.66
CA GLY A 70 -15.36 15.86 30.39
C GLY A 70 -16.65 15.09 30.11
N ASN A 71 -17.25 14.40 31.08
CA ASN A 71 -18.47 13.60 30.91
C ASN A 71 -18.39 12.62 29.73
N ARG A 72 -17.25 11.92 29.59
CA ARG A 72 -16.95 10.93 28.54
C ARG A 72 -16.84 11.46 27.11
N MET A 73 -16.90 12.78 26.93
CA MET A 73 -16.87 13.44 25.61
C MET A 73 -15.64 13.04 24.77
N TYR A 74 -14.45 13.02 25.37
CA TYR A 74 -13.20 12.67 24.66
C TYR A 74 -13.19 11.22 24.19
N SER A 75 -13.62 10.27 25.03
CA SER A 75 -13.71 8.87 24.61
C SER A 75 -14.73 8.64 23.50
N THR A 76 -15.84 9.41 23.50
CA THR A 76 -16.82 9.35 22.40
C THR A 76 -16.24 9.94 21.12
N ALA A 77 -15.52 11.07 21.20
CA ALA A 77 -14.82 11.66 20.07
C ALA A 77 -13.80 10.68 19.46
N LEU A 78 -12.96 10.04 20.28
CA LEU A 78 -11.99 9.02 19.84
C LEU A 78 -12.65 7.82 19.16
N LYS A 79 -13.80 7.35 19.66
CA LYS A 79 -14.56 6.26 19.01
C LYS A 79 -15.08 6.67 17.64
N HIS A 80 -15.58 7.90 17.50
CA HIS A 80 -15.98 8.43 16.19
C HIS A 80 -14.77 8.59 15.28
N PHE A 81 -13.64 9.05 15.81
CA PHE A 81 -12.41 9.22 15.06
C PHE A 81 -11.88 7.88 14.55
N LYS A 82 -11.90 6.81 15.36
CA LYS A 82 -11.57 5.44 14.94
C LYS A 82 -12.40 5.00 13.74
N LYS A 83 -13.73 5.16 13.80
CA LYS A 83 -14.64 4.84 12.70
C LYS A 83 -14.37 5.68 11.44
N TYR A 84 -14.05 6.95 11.62
CA TYR A 84 -13.67 7.84 10.52
C TYR A 84 -12.38 7.37 9.86
N MET A 85 -11.34 7.01 10.63
CA MET A 85 -10.09 6.46 10.09
C MET A 85 -10.35 5.18 9.29
N GLU A 86 -11.12 4.24 9.84
CA GLU A 86 -11.52 3.01 9.16
C GLU A 86 -12.25 3.30 7.84
N PHE A 87 -13.20 4.23 7.84
CA PHE A 87 -13.92 4.65 6.64
C PHE A 87 -12.99 5.29 5.60
N TYR A 88 -12.16 6.25 6.03
CA TYR A 88 -11.26 7.02 5.18
C TYR A 88 -10.28 6.11 4.43
N TYR A 89 -9.75 5.10 5.12
CA TYR A 89 -8.83 4.14 4.51
C TYR A 89 -9.53 3.05 3.71
N LYS A 90 -10.78 2.69 4.04
CA LYS A 90 -11.55 1.69 3.28
C LYS A 90 -11.76 2.11 1.82
N GLU A 91 -12.12 3.37 1.57
CA GLU A 91 -12.31 3.86 0.20
C GLU A 91 -11.00 3.78 -0.60
N TYR A 92 -9.89 4.24 -0.02
CA TYR A 92 -8.57 4.13 -0.63
C TYR A 92 -8.18 2.68 -0.92
N GLN A 93 -8.42 1.75 0.00
CA GLN A 93 -8.16 0.32 -0.18
C GLN A 93 -9.01 -0.28 -1.32
N ILE A 94 -10.30 0.09 -1.42
CA ILE A 94 -11.17 -0.36 -2.50
C ILE A 94 -10.64 0.13 -3.85
N GLU A 95 -10.22 1.38 -3.93
CA GLU A 95 -9.70 1.96 -5.17
C GLU A 95 -8.34 1.37 -5.57
N LEU A 96 -7.48 1.01 -4.62
CA LEU A 96 -6.26 0.23 -4.88
C LEU A 96 -6.58 -1.17 -5.42
N LEU A 97 -7.55 -1.87 -4.82
CA LEU A 97 -7.97 -3.20 -5.27
C LEU A 97 -8.56 -3.14 -6.69
N LYS A 98 -9.39 -2.15 -7.00
CA LYS A 98 -9.92 -1.94 -8.36
C LYS A 98 -8.80 -1.71 -9.37
N GLU A 99 -7.85 -0.84 -9.05
CA GLU A 99 -6.69 -0.57 -9.90
C GLU A 99 -5.86 -1.83 -10.13
N GLU A 100 -5.71 -2.71 -9.13
CA GLU A 100 -5.01 -4.00 -9.23
C GLU A 100 -5.74 -4.99 -10.12
N MET A 101 -7.04 -5.15 -9.91
CA MET A 101 -7.88 -6.00 -10.75
C MET A 101 -7.88 -5.54 -12.21
N ASP A 102 -7.99 -4.23 -12.45
CA ASP A 102 -7.97 -3.68 -13.81
C ASP A 102 -6.60 -3.86 -14.48
N TYR A 103 -5.51 -3.67 -13.72
CA TYR A 103 -4.16 -3.93 -14.19
C TYR A 103 -3.98 -5.38 -14.64
N GLU A 104 -4.32 -6.35 -13.78
CA GLU A 104 -4.24 -7.79 -14.08
C GLU A 104 -5.09 -8.17 -15.30
N LYS A 105 -6.32 -7.66 -15.36
CA LYS A 105 -7.23 -7.88 -16.49
C LYS A 105 -6.64 -7.35 -17.79
N ASN A 106 -5.99 -6.19 -17.75
CA ASN A 106 -5.37 -5.58 -18.92
C ASN A 106 -4.09 -6.30 -19.36
N ILE A 107 -3.37 -7.00 -18.48
CA ILE A 107 -2.26 -7.89 -18.87
C ILE A 107 -2.80 -9.02 -19.76
N VAL A 108 -3.88 -9.67 -19.33
CA VAL A 108 -4.50 -10.78 -20.06
C VAL A 108 -5.05 -10.33 -21.42
N ARG A 109 -5.62 -9.12 -21.51
CA ARG A 109 -6.09 -8.57 -22.79
C ARG A 109 -4.95 -8.23 -23.75
N ASN A 110 -3.86 -7.68 -23.22
CA ASN A 110 -2.71 -7.24 -23.99
C ASN A 110 -1.59 -8.29 -23.97
N LEU A 111 -1.94 -9.58 -24.03
CA LEU A 111 -0.95 -10.66 -24.01
C LEU A 111 -0.07 -10.58 -25.25
N ILE A 112 1.23 -10.49 -25.00
CA ILE A 112 2.24 -10.49 -26.06
C ILE A 112 2.74 -11.92 -26.22
N LYS A 113 2.68 -12.44 -27.45
CA LYS A 113 3.04 -13.82 -27.76
C LYS A 113 4.53 -13.99 -28.06
N GLU A 114 5.17 -12.93 -28.52
CA GLU A 114 6.54 -12.90 -29.03
C GLU A 114 7.50 -12.22 -28.06
N LYS A 115 8.79 -12.55 -28.18
CA LYS A 115 9.82 -12.01 -27.31
C LYS A 115 10.08 -10.55 -27.65
N VAL A 116 9.90 -9.66 -26.67
CA VAL A 116 10.17 -8.24 -26.82
C VAL A 116 11.56 -7.92 -26.27
N LYS A 117 12.32 -7.09 -26.99
CA LYS A 117 13.58 -6.57 -26.48
C LYS A 117 13.29 -5.52 -25.40
N ILE A 118 13.55 -5.89 -24.15
CA ILE A 118 13.42 -4.99 -23.02
C ILE A 118 14.62 -4.04 -22.97
N VAL A 119 14.34 -2.77 -22.70
CA VAL A 119 15.37 -1.75 -22.48
C VAL A 119 15.14 -1.17 -21.09
N ASP A 120 16.06 -1.44 -20.19
CA ASP A 120 16.07 -0.85 -18.85
C ASP A 120 16.62 0.57 -18.97
N LYS A 121 15.81 1.54 -18.56
CA LYS A 121 16.16 2.97 -18.57
C LYS A 121 15.29 3.73 -17.59
N LYS A 122 15.84 4.80 -17.04
CA LYS A 122 15.08 5.74 -16.22
C LYS A 122 13.86 6.27 -16.96
N ARG A 123 12.73 6.34 -16.27
CA ARG A 123 11.47 6.91 -16.77
C ARG A 123 10.90 7.90 -15.77
N GLU A 124 10.18 8.89 -16.29
CA GLU A 124 9.39 9.83 -15.49
C GLU A 124 8.31 9.12 -14.70
N LYS A 125 7.95 9.68 -13.53
CA LYS A 125 6.87 9.15 -12.69
C LYS A 125 5.57 9.02 -13.50
N PRO A 126 4.79 7.94 -13.26
CA PRO A 126 3.49 7.80 -13.88
C PRO A 126 2.54 8.89 -13.35
N THR A 127 1.42 9.11 -14.04
CA THR A 127 0.36 9.96 -13.48
C THR A 127 -0.32 9.26 -12.31
N TYR A 128 -0.98 10.04 -11.45
CA TYR A 128 -1.75 9.51 -10.33
C TYR A 128 -3.11 10.18 -10.24
N ARG A 129 -4.05 9.47 -9.63
CA ARG A 129 -5.30 10.04 -9.12
C ARG A 129 -5.24 10.10 -7.60
N THR A 130 -6.01 11.01 -7.01
CA THR A 130 -6.05 11.17 -5.55
C THR A 130 -7.35 10.63 -5.00
N VAL A 131 -7.27 9.81 -3.95
CA VAL A 131 -8.40 9.31 -3.18
C VAL A 131 -8.09 9.59 -1.72
N ASN A 132 -8.90 10.43 -1.05
CA ASN A 132 -8.68 10.76 0.36
C ASN A 132 -7.24 11.22 0.63
N ASN A 133 -6.77 12.21 -0.16
CA ASN A 133 -5.40 12.76 -0.13
C ASN A 133 -4.26 11.74 -0.31
N LYS A 134 -4.56 10.50 -0.70
CA LYS A 134 -3.57 9.48 -1.04
C LYS A 134 -3.53 9.29 -2.55
N LYS A 135 -2.31 9.07 -3.07
CA LYS A 135 -2.08 8.86 -4.49
C LYS A 135 -2.29 7.40 -4.86
N ILE A 136 -3.00 7.18 -5.95
CA ILE A 136 -3.06 5.90 -6.66
C ILE A 136 -2.37 6.12 -7.99
N TRP A 137 -1.19 5.51 -8.13
CA TRP A 137 -0.34 5.64 -9.30
C TRP A 137 -0.83 4.74 -10.43
N SER A 138 -0.92 5.31 -11.63
CA SER A 138 -1.26 4.54 -12.83
C SER A 138 -0.16 3.55 -13.19
N ARG A 139 -0.56 2.44 -13.82
CA ARG A 139 0.35 1.38 -14.26
C ARG A 139 0.12 1.02 -15.72
N ASN A 140 1.20 0.69 -16.42
CA ASN A 140 1.16 0.25 -17.80
C ASN A 140 1.21 -1.27 -17.88
N SER A 141 0.05 -1.90 -18.10
CA SER A 141 -0.04 -3.37 -18.18
C SER A 141 0.80 -3.98 -19.30
N ARG A 142 1.16 -3.19 -20.32
CA ARG A 142 2.05 -3.63 -21.39
C ARG A 142 3.43 -4.01 -20.85
N HIS A 143 3.98 -3.28 -19.88
CA HIS A 143 5.29 -3.63 -19.30
C HIS A 143 5.25 -5.03 -18.66
N ALA A 144 4.18 -5.35 -17.93
CA ALA A 144 3.99 -6.68 -17.37
C ALA A 144 3.83 -7.75 -18.45
N SER A 145 3.01 -7.52 -19.48
CA SER A 145 2.90 -8.44 -20.61
C SER A 145 4.24 -8.69 -21.31
N GLU A 146 5.05 -7.64 -21.49
CA GLU A 146 6.38 -7.73 -22.11
C GLU A 146 7.36 -8.52 -21.23
N VAL A 147 7.34 -8.34 -19.90
CA VAL A 147 8.16 -9.13 -18.96
C VAL A 147 7.75 -10.60 -18.98
N VAL A 148 6.47 -10.91 -18.88
CA VAL A 148 5.96 -12.30 -18.92
C VAL A 148 6.34 -12.98 -20.23
N ALA A 149 6.23 -12.27 -21.36
CA ALA A 149 6.66 -12.77 -22.66
C ALA A 149 8.17 -13.00 -22.72
N ALA A 150 8.98 -12.05 -22.23
CA ALA A 150 10.44 -12.16 -22.20
C ALA A 150 10.94 -13.30 -21.30
N ALA A 151 10.22 -13.59 -20.21
CA ALA A 151 10.45 -14.72 -19.32
C ALA A 151 9.92 -16.07 -19.87
N ASN A 152 9.40 -16.10 -21.10
CA ASN A 152 8.81 -17.30 -21.71
C ASN A 152 7.69 -17.95 -20.87
N ASN A 153 6.93 -17.15 -20.11
CA ASN A 153 5.90 -17.63 -19.18
C ASN A 153 6.47 -18.58 -18.11
N LEU A 154 7.73 -18.39 -17.73
CA LEU A 154 8.42 -19.13 -16.67
C LEU A 154 8.46 -18.28 -15.40
N CYS A 155 8.42 -18.95 -14.25
CA CYS A 155 8.67 -18.28 -12.98
C CYS A 155 10.17 -17.95 -12.88
N GLU A 156 10.48 -16.69 -12.58
CA GLU A 156 11.85 -16.19 -12.48
C GLU A 156 12.54 -16.60 -11.17
N PHE A 157 11.78 -17.04 -10.17
CA PHE A 157 12.35 -17.67 -8.98
C PHE A 157 12.78 -19.12 -9.26
N ASP A 158 11.92 -19.91 -9.92
CA ASP A 158 12.22 -21.29 -10.29
C ASP A 158 11.54 -21.60 -11.64
N ASN A 159 12.34 -21.82 -12.67
CA ASN A 159 11.86 -22.05 -14.02
C ASN A 159 11.20 -23.42 -14.20
N GLU A 160 11.29 -24.34 -13.24
CA GLU A 160 10.60 -25.64 -13.24
C GLU A 160 9.17 -25.54 -12.68
N HIS A 161 8.81 -24.44 -12.00
CA HIS A 161 7.45 -24.26 -11.50
C HIS A 161 6.41 -24.24 -12.63
N ARG A 162 5.62 -25.32 -12.70
CA ARG A 162 4.47 -25.52 -13.60
C ARG A 162 3.27 -25.94 -12.77
N HIS A 163 2.26 -25.10 -12.68
CA HIS A 163 1.04 -25.43 -11.94
C HIS A 163 -0.13 -25.77 -12.89
N PHE A 164 -0.35 -24.95 -13.91
CA PHE A 164 -1.38 -25.22 -14.91
C PHE A 164 -1.15 -24.41 -16.20
N THR A 165 -1.82 -24.82 -17.27
CA THR A 165 -1.79 -24.14 -18.57
C THR A 165 -2.86 -23.06 -18.64
N SER A 166 -2.46 -21.84 -19.00
CA SER A 166 -3.34 -20.71 -19.21
C SER A 166 -4.24 -20.92 -20.43
N LYS A 167 -5.57 -20.77 -20.25
CA LYS A 167 -6.52 -20.80 -21.38
C LYS A 167 -6.31 -19.68 -22.40
N PHE A 168 -5.64 -18.60 -22.02
CA PHE A 168 -5.53 -17.39 -22.84
C PHE A 168 -4.40 -17.47 -23.88
N ASN A 169 -3.31 -18.16 -23.57
CA ASN A 169 -2.16 -18.28 -24.47
C ASN A 169 -1.64 -19.72 -24.63
N GLN A 170 -2.24 -20.69 -23.95
CA GLN A 170 -1.86 -22.11 -23.95
C GLN A 170 -0.42 -22.36 -23.46
N LYS A 171 0.12 -21.45 -22.64
CA LYS A 171 1.43 -21.56 -21.98
C LYS A 171 1.26 -21.73 -20.47
N ASN A 172 2.35 -22.00 -19.75
CA ASN A 172 2.36 -22.05 -18.29
C ASN A 172 1.78 -20.75 -17.70
N TYR A 173 0.91 -20.86 -16.69
CA TYR A 173 0.33 -19.70 -16.03
C TYR A 173 1.29 -19.09 -15.00
N VAL A 174 1.53 -17.80 -15.15
CA VAL A 174 2.37 -16.96 -14.27
C VAL A 174 1.73 -15.58 -14.13
N GLU A 175 2.03 -14.90 -13.03
CA GLU A 175 1.56 -13.57 -12.70
C GLU A 175 2.74 -12.59 -12.75
N ALA A 176 2.48 -11.37 -13.23
CA ALA A 176 3.46 -10.29 -13.17
C ALA A 176 3.40 -9.63 -11.80
N HIS A 177 4.54 -9.41 -11.18
CA HIS A 177 4.63 -8.79 -9.86
C HIS A 177 5.68 -7.68 -9.86
N HIS A 178 5.33 -6.51 -9.32
CA HIS A 178 6.32 -5.45 -9.08
C HIS A 178 7.17 -5.83 -7.86
N LEU A 179 8.49 -5.96 -8.07
CA LEU A 179 9.46 -6.34 -7.05
C LEU A 179 9.59 -5.27 -5.96
N ILE A 180 9.59 -3.98 -6.30
CA ILE A 180 9.35 -2.90 -5.34
C ILE A 180 7.88 -2.50 -5.51
N PRO A 181 7.03 -2.68 -4.47
CA PRO A 181 5.61 -2.40 -4.59
C PRO A 181 5.31 -0.95 -4.98
N MET A 182 4.39 -0.76 -5.93
CA MET A 182 4.00 0.57 -6.45
C MET A 182 3.50 1.55 -5.38
N LYS A 183 3.04 1.07 -4.21
CA LYS A 183 2.65 1.93 -3.08
C LYS A 183 3.81 2.78 -2.53
N TYR A 184 5.06 2.43 -2.86
CA TYR A 184 6.27 3.17 -2.47
C TYR A 184 6.78 4.13 -3.56
N GLN A 185 6.02 4.34 -4.65
CA GLN A 185 6.42 5.20 -5.78
C GLN A 185 6.79 6.63 -5.36
N ASP A 186 6.22 7.17 -4.28
CA ASP A 186 6.60 8.50 -3.77
C ASP A 186 8.04 8.58 -3.23
N GLN A 187 8.67 7.46 -2.88
CA GLN A 187 10.04 7.41 -2.35
C GLN A 187 11.13 7.51 -3.42
N PHE A 188 10.77 7.39 -4.70
CA PHE A 188 11.70 7.39 -5.83
C PHE A 188 11.42 8.57 -6.72
N ASP A 189 12.42 9.18 -7.36
CA ASP A 189 12.22 10.26 -8.33
C ASP A 189 11.86 9.75 -9.74
N CYS A 190 12.09 8.47 -10.00
CA CYS A 190 11.78 7.78 -11.26
C CYS A 190 10.56 6.87 -11.12
N SER A 191 10.04 6.37 -12.23
CA SER A 191 8.95 5.38 -12.22
C SER A 191 9.42 4.02 -11.70
N LEU A 192 8.65 3.46 -10.75
CA LEU A 192 8.72 2.05 -10.37
C LEU A 192 8.03 1.14 -11.38
N ASP A 193 7.19 1.69 -12.28
CA ASP A 193 6.51 0.93 -13.32
C ASP A 193 7.41 0.77 -14.57
N VAL A 194 8.51 0.04 -14.39
CA VAL A 194 9.52 -0.27 -15.40
C VAL A 194 9.77 -1.78 -15.45
N HIS A 195 10.19 -2.31 -16.60
CA HIS A 195 10.45 -3.74 -16.78
C HIS A 195 11.46 -4.32 -15.78
N ALA A 196 12.47 -3.52 -15.38
CA ALA A 196 13.46 -3.93 -14.38
C ALA A 196 12.83 -4.31 -13.04
N ASN A 197 11.77 -3.60 -12.66
CA ASN A 197 11.05 -3.76 -11.40
C ASN A 197 9.86 -4.72 -11.51
N ILE A 198 9.60 -5.33 -12.66
CA ILE A 198 8.54 -6.33 -12.82
C ILE A 198 9.17 -7.70 -13.05
N VAL A 199 8.66 -8.70 -12.35
CA VAL A 199 9.05 -10.11 -12.46
C VAL A 199 7.85 -10.97 -12.86
N SER A 200 8.11 -12.05 -13.57
CA SER A 200 7.15 -13.12 -13.86
C SER A 200 7.32 -14.25 -12.85
N ILE A 201 6.28 -14.57 -12.08
CA ILE A 201 6.35 -15.58 -11.01
C ILE A 201 5.12 -16.49 -11.03
N CYS A 202 5.26 -17.71 -10.52
CA CYS A 202 4.11 -18.62 -10.39
C CYS A 202 3.18 -18.19 -9.24
N LEU A 203 1.95 -18.70 -9.25
CA LEU A 203 0.94 -18.38 -8.23
C LEU A 203 1.41 -18.69 -6.79
N VAL A 204 2.19 -19.77 -6.60
CA VAL A 204 2.69 -20.14 -5.26
C VAL A 204 3.72 -19.12 -4.78
N CYS A 205 4.71 -18.77 -5.61
CA CYS A 205 5.70 -17.75 -5.29
C CYS A 205 5.04 -16.39 -5.04
N HIS A 206 4.07 -16.00 -5.87
CA HIS A 206 3.35 -14.74 -5.70
C HIS A 206 2.61 -14.68 -4.36
N LYS A 207 1.86 -15.73 -4.01
CA LYS A 207 1.16 -15.79 -2.71
C LYS A 207 2.14 -15.87 -1.54
N LYS A 208 3.28 -16.55 -1.67
CA LYS A 208 4.33 -16.58 -0.64
C LYS A 208 4.88 -15.17 -0.37
N ILE A 209 5.13 -14.38 -1.42
CA ILE A 209 5.59 -12.98 -1.27
C ILE A 209 4.55 -12.12 -0.51
N HIS A 210 3.27 -12.26 -0.85
CA HIS A 210 2.22 -11.43 -0.23
C HIS A 210 1.81 -11.87 1.18
N PHE A 211 1.73 -13.18 1.43
CA PHE A 211 1.06 -13.74 2.61
C PHE A 211 1.97 -14.62 3.48
N GLY A 212 3.16 -14.99 3.00
CA GLY A 212 4.12 -15.75 3.80
C GLY A 212 4.69 -14.94 4.96
N LEU A 213 5.38 -15.63 5.87
CA LEU A 213 6.24 -14.96 6.85
C LEU A 213 7.46 -14.34 6.15
N PHE A 214 8.20 -13.45 6.81
CA PHE A 214 9.36 -12.84 6.16
C PHE A 214 10.43 -13.87 5.81
N GLU A 215 10.64 -14.87 6.68
CA GLU A 215 11.58 -15.97 6.53
C GLU A 215 11.26 -16.80 5.27
N ASP A 216 9.97 -17.00 5.03
CA ASP A 216 9.42 -17.68 3.84
C ASP A 216 9.65 -16.88 2.55
N LYS A 217 9.60 -15.56 2.63
CA LYS A 217 9.81 -14.65 1.49
C LYS A 217 11.29 -14.52 1.14
N LYS A 218 12.17 -14.56 2.14
CA LYS A 218 13.56 -14.12 2.04
C LYS A 218 14.29 -14.77 0.87
N GLU A 219 14.20 -16.09 0.71
CA GLU A 219 14.85 -16.80 -0.39
C GLU A 219 14.39 -16.31 -1.78
N ILE A 220 13.09 -16.08 -1.94
CA ILE A 220 12.52 -15.58 -3.19
C ILE A 220 12.98 -14.14 -3.44
N LEU A 221 12.90 -13.30 -2.41
CA LEU A 221 13.29 -11.89 -2.47
C LEU A 221 14.77 -11.74 -2.81
N ASP A 222 15.65 -12.52 -2.20
CA ASP A 222 17.11 -12.51 -2.45
C ASP A 222 17.41 -12.80 -3.92
N LYS A 223 16.90 -13.94 -4.41
CA LYS A 223 17.16 -14.38 -5.79
C LYS A 223 16.61 -13.37 -6.81
N LEU A 224 15.39 -12.89 -6.62
CA LEU A 224 14.80 -11.92 -7.55
C LEU A 224 15.51 -10.57 -7.49
N PHE A 225 15.87 -10.10 -6.30
CA PHE A 225 16.60 -8.84 -6.14
C PHE A 225 17.98 -8.90 -6.79
N ASP A 226 18.75 -9.94 -6.52
CA ASP A 226 20.08 -10.09 -7.10
C ASP A 226 20.03 -10.19 -8.63
N ASN A 227 19.02 -10.87 -9.18
CA ASN A 227 18.78 -10.92 -10.62
C ASN A 227 18.39 -9.57 -11.23
N ARG A 228 17.78 -8.66 -10.45
CA ARG A 228 17.25 -7.38 -10.94
C ARG A 228 18.08 -6.15 -10.55
N ARG A 229 19.01 -6.26 -9.59
CA ARG A 229 19.79 -5.15 -9.01
C ARG A 229 20.39 -4.21 -10.05
N GLU A 230 21.16 -4.73 -11.00
CA GLU A 230 21.80 -3.91 -12.04
C GLU A 230 20.78 -3.28 -13.00
N ARG A 231 19.67 -3.96 -13.26
CA ARG A 231 18.59 -3.47 -14.12
C ARG A 231 17.80 -2.35 -13.45
N LEU A 232 17.57 -2.46 -12.14
CA LEU A 232 16.97 -1.42 -11.30
C LEU A 232 17.86 -0.18 -11.31
N LYS A 233 19.17 -0.35 -11.08
CA LYS A 233 20.15 0.74 -11.14
C LYS A 233 20.18 1.44 -12.51
N ALA A 234 20.18 0.67 -13.61
CA ALA A 234 20.07 1.22 -14.96
C ALA A 234 18.75 1.98 -15.20
N SER A 235 17.71 1.67 -14.44
CA SER A 235 16.41 2.36 -14.45
C SER A 235 16.36 3.54 -13.47
N GLY A 236 17.47 3.90 -12.83
CA GLY A 236 17.57 4.98 -11.85
C GLY A 236 16.92 4.65 -10.51
N ILE A 237 16.72 3.37 -10.21
CA ILE A 237 16.20 2.86 -8.93
C ILE A 237 17.40 2.31 -8.16
N GLU A 238 17.92 3.10 -7.23
CA GLU A 238 18.98 2.67 -6.32
C GLU A 238 18.35 2.32 -4.97
N VAL A 239 18.54 1.07 -4.55
CA VAL A 239 18.04 0.56 -3.28
C VAL A 239 19.02 -0.52 -2.82
N VAL A 240 19.32 -0.57 -1.53
CA VAL A 240 20.11 -1.66 -0.95
C VAL A 240 19.22 -2.78 -0.44
N ILE A 241 19.78 -3.98 -0.21
CA ILE A 241 18.99 -5.16 0.15
C ILE A 241 18.19 -4.96 1.45
N ASP A 242 18.74 -4.25 2.44
CA ASP A 242 18.05 -4.01 3.72
C ASP A 242 16.85 -3.08 3.55
N GLU A 243 16.98 -2.02 2.75
CA GLU A 243 15.86 -1.15 2.38
C GLU A 243 14.79 -1.92 1.60
N PHE A 244 15.24 -2.78 0.68
CA PHE A 244 14.37 -3.64 -0.11
C PHE A 244 13.53 -4.59 0.78
N TYR A 245 14.15 -5.20 1.79
CA TYR A 245 13.43 -6.02 2.77
C TYR A 245 12.40 -5.23 3.58
N GLY A 246 12.68 -3.96 3.88
CA GLY A 246 11.74 -3.06 4.58
C GLY A 246 10.38 -2.91 3.87
N TYR A 247 10.30 -3.16 2.56
CA TYR A 247 9.04 -3.16 1.82
C TYR A 247 8.16 -4.38 2.09
N TYR A 248 8.73 -5.43 2.68
CA TYR A 248 8.12 -6.75 2.89
C TYR A 248 8.02 -7.18 4.36
N GLN A 249 8.66 -6.43 5.27
CA GLN A 249 8.53 -6.57 6.72
C GLN A 249 7.28 -5.83 7.21
N LYS A 250 6.14 -6.53 7.22
CA LYS A 250 4.88 -6.08 7.81
C LYS A 250 4.18 -7.23 8.50
#